data_AF-A0A9P4I6L7-F1
#
_entry.id   AF-A0A9P4I6L7-F1
#
_cell.length_a   1.000
_cell.length_b   1.000
_cell.length_c   1.000
_cell.angle_alpha   90.00
_cell.angle_beta   90.00
_cell.angle_gamma   90.00
#
_symmetry.space_group_name_H-M   'P 1'
#
loop_
_entity.id
_entity.type
_entity.pdbx_description
1 polymer ?
#
loop_
_entity_poly.entity_id
_entity_poly.type
_entity_poly.pdbx_seq_one_letter_code
_entity_poly.pdbx_strand_id
1 'polypeptide(L)'
;MALAHNGILRGLNSIYLQAPHIPRKDPEVVQDFLTYCQCWCESMHHHHDAEEQEFFPSIERISGVQGLMGRNVEQHQAFTPGFDLFQAYSRTCSPEDYDGQKIRSLIEGFAEPLTRHLHEEIDTLRVLDVYDSGRIRQAYQRFEKMLMDTDNVRSTWTYDETRSHH
;
A
#
# COMPACT_ATOMS: atom_id res chain seq x y z
N MET A 1 -8.07 3.51 -8.73
CA MET A 1 -7.87 4.54 -7.68
C MET A 1 -9.04 4.56 -6.70
N ALA A 2 -10.14 5.27 -6.95
CA ALA A 2 -11.23 5.42 -5.96
C ALA A 2 -11.74 4.09 -5.38
N LEU A 3 -11.98 3.06 -6.20
CA LEU A 3 -12.39 1.74 -5.71
C LEU A 3 -11.31 1.06 -4.86
N ALA A 4 -10.05 1.09 -5.30
CA ALA A 4 -8.92 0.50 -4.59
C ALA A 4 -8.70 1.19 -3.23
N HIS A 5 -8.62 2.52 -3.18
CA HIS A 5 -8.40 3.29 -1.95
C HIS A 5 -9.53 3.06 -0.95
N ASN A 6 -10.75 2.95 -1.47
CA ASN A 6 -11.93 2.66 -0.67
C ASN A 6 -11.91 1.26 -0.05
N GLY A 7 -11.33 0.27 -0.75
CA GLY A 7 -11.05 -1.06 -0.22
C GLY A 7 -9.95 -1.04 0.84
N ILE A 8 -8.86 -0.32 0.56
CA ILE A 8 -7.71 -0.11 1.47
C ILE A 8 -8.17 0.47 2.80
N LEU A 9 -8.89 1.60 2.78
CA LEU A 9 -9.40 2.27 3.98
C LEU A 9 -10.38 1.39 4.75
N ARG A 10 -11.27 0.66 4.06
CA ARG A 10 -12.19 -0.27 4.73
C ARG A 10 -11.47 -1.44 5.39
N GLY A 11 -10.46 -2.00 4.73
CA GLY A 11 -9.63 -3.06 5.31
C GLY A 11 -8.83 -2.58 6.52
N LEU A 12 -8.26 -1.37 6.45
CA LEU A 12 -7.54 -0.81 7.60
C LEU A 12 -8.50 -0.55 8.78
N ASN A 13 -9.69 -0.01 8.49
CA ASN A 13 -10.71 0.25 9.50
C ASN A 13 -11.22 -1.05 10.14
N SER A 14 -11.44 -2.12 9.37
CA SER A 14 -11.85 -3.40 9.92
C SER A 14 -10.78 -3.97 10.86
N ILE A 15 -9.50 -3.93 10.47
CA ILE A 15 -8.38 -4.36 11.32
C ILE A 15 -8.35 -3.53 12.61
N TYR A 16 -8.34 -2.19 12.49
CA TYR A 16 -8.25 -1.29 13.64
C TYR A 16 -9.40 -1.45 14.64
N LEU A 17 -10.63 -1.62 14.12
CA LEU A 17 -11.82 -1.77 14.95
C LEU A 17 -11.87 -3.15 15.61
N GLN A 18 -11.55 -4.23 14.89
CA GLN A 18 -11.71 -5.59 15.40
C GLN A 18 -10.55 -6.07 16.26
N ALA A 19 -9.34 -5.53 16.11
CA ALA A 19 -8.16 -6.03 16.82
C ALA A 19 -8.35 -6.22 18.34
N PRO A 20 -8.96 -5.29 19.11
CA PRO A 20 -9.16 -5.48 20.55
C PRO A 20 -10.22 -6.54 20.91
N HIS A 21 -11.01 -6.98 19.92
CA HIS A 21 -12.14 -7.90 20.11
C HIS A 21 -11.82 -9.32 19.67
N ILE A 22 -10.64 -9.57 19.10
CA ILE A 22 -10.19 -10.92 18.75
C ILE A 22 -10.00 -11.75 20.04
N PRO A 23 -10.61 -12.94 20.14
CA PRO A 23 -10.56 -13.76 21.35
C PRO A 23 -9.16 -14.35 21.56
N ARG A 24 -8.33 -13.71 22.41
CA ARG A 24 -6.95 -14.14 22.71
C ARG A 24 -6.79 -15.58 23.21
N LYS A 25 -7.86 -16.19 23.71
CA LYS A 25 -7.86 -17.59 24.20
C LYS A 25 -8.07 -18.61 23.08
N ASP A 26 -8.35 -18.14 21.87
CA ASP A 26 -8.58 -18.95 20.68
C ASP A 26 -7.43 -18.70 19.68
N PRO A 27 -6.37 -19.53 19.72
CA PRO A 27 -5.18 -19.30 18.91
C PRO A 27 -5.43 -19.44 17.41
N GLU A 28 -6.43 -20.23 17.00
CA GLU A 28 -6.80 -20.39 15.58
C GLU A 28 -7.41 -19.10 15.05
N VAL A 29 -8.37 -18.52 15.78
CA VAL A 29 -9.00 -17.25 15.40
C VAL A 29 -7.98 -16.10 15.40
N VAL A 30 -7.01 -16.09 16.32
CA VAL A 30 -5.93 -15.11 16.33
C VAL A 30 -5.03 -15.28 15.09
N GLN A 31 -4.67 -16.52 14.75
CA GLN A 31 -3.84 -16.80 13.58
C GLN A 31 -4.54 -16.39 12.28
N ASP A 32 -5.85 -16.64 12.16
CA ASP A 32 -6.65 -16.19 11.02
C ASP A 32 -6.67 -14.66 10.92
N PHE A 33 -6.81 -13.95 12.04
CA PHE A 33 -6.77 -12.49 12.05
C PHE A 33 -5.39 -11.92 11.66
N LEU A 34 -4.31 -12.53 12.14
CA LEU A 34 -2.94 -12.15 11.73
C LEU A 34 -2.73 -12.39 10.23
N THR A 35 -3.24 -13.50 9.70
CA THR A 35 -3.21 -13.81 8.27
C THR A 35 -4.02 -12.79 7.46
N TYR A 36 -5.20 -12.39 7.94
CA TYR A 36 -5.98 -11.31 7.31
C TYR A 36 -5.20 -9.98 7.25
N CYS A 37 -4.48 -9.62 8.32
CA CYS A 37 -3.61 -8.45 8.33
C CYS A 37 -2.48 -8.56 7.29
N GLN A 38 -1.89 -9.75 7.13
CA GLN A 38 -0.86 -10.00 6.12
C GLN A 38 -1.41 -9.84 4.70
N CYS A 39 -2.57 -10.43 4.39
CA CYS A 39 -3.21 -10.26 3.08
C CYS A 39 -3.52 -8.80 2.76
N TRP A 40 -3.96 -8.02 3.75
CA TRP A 40 -4.14 -6.57 3.57
C TRP A 40 -2.80 -5.87 3.27
N CYS A 41 -1.73 -6.21 4.00
CA CYS A 41 -0.39 -5.66 3.71
C CYS A 41 0.09 -6.01 2.30
N GLU A 42 -0.12 -7.24 1.84
CA GLU A 42 0.26 -7.67 0.50
C GLU A 42 -0.52 -6.92 -0.58
N SER A 43 -1.84 -6.74 -0.39
CA SER A 43 -2.65 -5.93 -1.29
C SER A 43 -2.19 -4.47 -1.36
N MET A 44 -1.74 -3.91 -0.24
CA MET A 44 -1.20 -2.55 -0.17
C MET A 44 0.12 -2.41 -0.93
N HIS A 45 1.07 -3.32 -0.69
CA HIS A 45 2.35 -3.32 -1.42
C HIS A 45 2.12 -3.46 -2.91
N HIS A 46 1.31 -4.44 -3.34
CA HIS A 46 1.03 -4.66 -4.75
C HIS A 46 0.38 -3.45 -5.43
N HIS A 47 -0.51 -2.75 -4.73
CA HIS A 47 -1.14 -1.52 -5.24
C HIS A 47 -0.11 -0.43 -5.54
N HIS A 48 0.71 -0.07 -4.56
CA HIS A 48 1.67 1.03 -4.68
C HIS A 48 2.88 0.67 -5.54
N ASP A 49 3.34 -0.59 -5.49
CA ASP A 49 4.41 -1.09 -6.37
C ASP A 49 3.98 -0.97 -7.84
N ALA A 50 2.73 -1.32 -8.16
CA ALA A 50 2.22 -1.20 -9.52
C ALA A 50 2.07 0.27 -9.98
N GLU A 51 1.80 1.18 -9.05
CA GLU A 51 1.78 2.62 -9.35
C GLU A 51 3.17 3.13 -9.71
N GLU A 52 4.17 2.84 -8.88
CA GLU A 52 5.54 3.31 -9.10
C GLU A 52 6.23 2.63 -10.28
N GLN A 53 5.88 1.37 -10.58
CA GLN A 53 6.50 0.62 -11.68
C GLN A 53 5.87 0.90 -13.05
N GLU A 54 4.56 1.15 -13.13
CA GLU A 54 3.85 1.30 -14.42
C GLU A 54 3.03 2.59 -14.52
N PHE A 55 2.18 2.89 -13.53
CA PHE A 55 1.20 3.95 -13.69
C PHE A 55 1.83 5.35 -13.66
N PHE A 56 2.60 5.68 -12.62
CA PHE A 56 3.25 6.98 -12.47
C PHE A 56 4.24 7.26 -13.61
N PRO A 57 5.15 6.34 -14.01
CA PRO A 57 6.01 6.55 -15.17
C PRO A 57 5.22 6.74 -16.47
N SER A 58 4.08 6.08 -16.62
CA SER A 58 3.21 6.27 -17.78
C SER A 58 2.59 7.66 -17.83
N ILE A 59 2.17 8.21 -16.68
CA ILE A 59 1.65 9.58 -16.59
C ILE A 59 2.73 10.60 -17.00
N GLU A 60 3.95 10.44 -16.51
CA GLU A 60 5.07 11.35 -16.88
C GLU A 60 5.40 11.26 -18.38
N ARG A 61 5.38 10.06 -18.96
CA ARG A 61 5.61 9.87 -20.40
C ARG A 61 4.50 10.47 -21.26
N ILE A 62 3.25 10.41 -20.82
CA ILE A 62 2.10 10.96 -21.56
C ILE A 62 2.08 12.49 -21.47
N SER A 63 2.32 13.03 -20.28
CA SER A 63 2.35 14.48 -20.03
C SER A 63 3.60 15.16 -20.58
N GLY A 64 4.71 14.42 -20.70
CA GLY A 64 6.02 14.98 -21.03
C GLY A 64 6.68 15.74 -19.88
N VAL A 65 6.12 15.65 -18.66
CA VAL A 65 6.61 16.35 -17.47
C VAL A 65 7.24 15.35 -16.52
N GLN A 66 8.57 15.40 -16.41
CA GLN A 66 9.33 14.57 -15.48
C GLN A 66 9.05 15.02 -14.04
N GLY A 67 8.88 14.06 -13.13
CA GLY A 67 8.62 14.31 -11.72
C GLY A 67 7.19 14.78 -11.41
N LEU A 68 6.27 14.74 -12.38
CA LEU A 68 4.87 15.12 -12.18
C LEU A 68 4.21 14.30 -11.05
N MET A 69 4.63 13.04 -10.89
CA MET A 69 4.11 12.15 -9.85
C MET A 69 4.99 12.08 -8.60
N GLY A 70 6.07 12.89 -8.52
CA GLY A 70 7.05 12.83 -7.45
C GLY A 70 6.46 13.00 -6.04
N ARG A 71 5.45 13.86 -5.89
CA ARG A 71 4.74 14.03 -4.60
C ARG A 71 4.08 12.73 -4.13
N ASN A 72 3.49 11.94 -5.03
CA ASN A 72 2.84 10.68 -4.65
C ASN A 72 3.87 9.65 -4.20
N VAL A 73 5.03 9.60 -4.87
CA VAL A 73 6.17 8.76 -4.47
C VAL A 73 6.72 9.17 -3.10
N GLU A 74 6.90 10.46 -2.84
CA GLU A 74 7.32 10.97 -1.52
C GLU A 74 6.31 10.59 -0.42
N GLN A 75 5.03 10.59 -0.76
CA GLN A 75 3.96 10.21 0.16
C GLN A 75 3.93 8.71 0.44
N HIS A 76 4.24 7.86 -0.56
CA HIS A 76 4.47 6.45 -0.33
C HIS A 76 5.57 6.24 0.72
N GLN A 77 6.73 6.87 0.48
CA GLN A 77 7.87 6.82 1.37
C GLN A 77 7.55 7.30 2.80
N ALA A 78 6.63 8.26 2.95
CA ALA A 78 6.27 8.82 4.25
C ALA A 78 5.55 7.83 5.16
N PHE A 79 4.68 6.95 4.65
CA PHE A 79 3.99 5.95 5.48
C PHE A 79 4.75 4.62 5.57
N THR A 80 5.64 4.31 4.62
CA THR A 80 6.34 3.03 4.52
C THR A 80 7.00 2.57 5.83
N PRO A 81 7.75 3.41 6.57
CA PRO A 81 8.40 2.94 7.80
C PRO A 81 7.42 2.43 8.86
N GLY A 82 6.30 3.12 9.08
CA GLY A 82 5.29 2.68 10.04
C GLY A 82 4.50 1.47 9.54
N PHE A 83 4.24 1.41 8.23
CA PHE A 83 3.59 0.28 7.58
C PHE A 83 4.44 -1.01 7.68
N ASP A 84 5.75 -0.91 7.49
CA ASP A 84 6.68 -2.05 7.61
C ASP A 84 6.69 -2.63 9.03
N LEU A 85 6.59 -1.79 10.07
CA LEU A 85 6.47 -2.24 11.46
C LEU A 85 5.17 -3.04 11.69
N PHE A 86 4.05 -2.57 11.12
CA PHE A 86 2.79 -3.29 11.18
C PHE A 86 2.85 -4.63 10.43
N GLN A 87 3.40 -4.63 9.22
CA GLN A 87 3.58 -5.85 8.43
C GLN A 87 4.47 -6.85 9.19
N ALA A 88 5.60 -6.41 9.73
CA ALA A 88 6.51 -7.27 10.50
C ALA A 88 5.81 -7.90 11.70
N TYR A 89 5.03 -7.13 12.47
CA TYR A 89 4.25 -7.68 13.58
C TYR A 89 3.22 -8.71 13.09
N SER A 90 2.47 -8.40 12.04
CA SER A 90 1.45 -9.33 11.50
C SER A 90 2.03 -10.68 11.05
N ARG A 91 3.28 -10.68 10.57
CA ARG A 91 3.99 -11.87 10.09
C ARG A 91 4.68 -12.68 11.19
N THR A 92 5.20 -12.00 12.22
CA THR A 92 6.09 -12.62 13.20
C THR A 92 5.47 -12.82 14.58
N CYS A 93 4.34 -12.18 14.87
CA CYS A 93 3.61 -12.37 16.12
C CYS A 93 3.06 -13.80 16.20
N SER A 94 3.33 -14.47 17.33
CA SER A 94 2.66 -15.73 17.66
C SER A 94 1.22 -15.45 18.14
N PRO A 95 0.30 -16.42 18.03
CA PRO A 95 -1.04 -16.26 18.60
C PRO A 95 -1.03 -15.98 20.11
N GLU A 96 -0.06 -16.53 20.84
CA GLU A 96 0.08 -16.36 22.29
C GLU A 96 0.49 -14.94 22.68
N ASP A 97 1.32 -14.30 21.86
CA ASP A 97 1.83 -12.93 22.08
C ASP A 97 0.91 -11.84 21.51
N TYR A 98 -0.18 -12.24 20.86
CA TYR A 98 -1.11 -11.30 20.23
C TYR A 98 -1.67 -10.28 21.21
N ASP A 99 -1.60 -9.01 20.83
CA ASP A 99 -2.19 -7.88 21.53
C ASP A 99 -2.89 -6.94 20.54
N GLY A 100 -4.22 -6.88 20.63
CA GLY A 100 -5.04 -6.00 19.80
C GLY A 100 -4.73 -4.51 20.00
N GLN A 101 -4.25 -4.09 21.17
CA GLN A 101 -3.82 -2.70 21.40
C GLN A 101 -2.49 -2.41 20.68
N LYS A 102 -1.60 -3.40 20.59
CA LYS A 102 -0.37 -3.28 19.81
C LYS A 102 -0.66 -3.08 18.33
N ILE A 103 -1.62 -3.81 17.76
CA ILE A 103 -2.10 -3.61 16.38
C ILE A 103 -2.57 -2.16 16.16
N ARG A 104 -3.41 -1.62 17.05
CA ARG A 104 -3.89 -0.23 16.95
C ARG A 104 -2.75 0.79 16.97
N SER A 105 -1.83 0.65 17.93
CA SER A 105 -0.68 1.55 18.04
C SER A 105 0.23 1.51 16.80
N LEU A 106 0.40 0.33 16.20
CA LEU A 106 1.15 0.19 14.94
C LEU A 106 0.45 0.91 13.78
N ILE A 107 -0.88 0.76 13.67
CA ILE A 107 -1.69 1.45 12.65
C ILE A 107 -1.61 2.98 12.82
N GLU A 108 -1.72 3.48 14.05
CA GLU A 108 -1.60 4.91 14.36
C GLU A 108 -0.26 5.49 13.90
N GLY A 109 0.79 4.68 13.81
CA GLY A 109 2.11 5.08 13.33
C GLY A 109 2.19 5.42 11.83
N PHE A 110 1.22 4.99 11.00
CA PHE A 110 1.22 5.25 9.56
C PHE A 110 -0.14 5.68 8.98
N ALA A 111 -1.23 5.60 9.74
CA ALA A 111 -2.57 5.85 9.24
C ALA A 111 -2.77 7.27 8.70
N GLU A 112 -2.17 8.28 9.34
CA GLU A 112 -2.27 9.66 8.91
C GLU A 112 -1.57 9.90 7.55
N PRO A 113 -0.27 9.60 7.37
CA PRO A 113 0.39 9.80 6.09
C PRO A 113 -0.21 8.94 4.97
N LEU A 114 -0.65 7.70 5.27
CA LEU A 114 -1.38 6.88 4.30
C LEU A 114 -2.71 7.52 3.88
N THR A 115 -3.52 7.96 4.85
CA THR A 115 -4.82 8.57 4.54
C THR A 115 -4.65 9.85 3.74
N ARG A 116 -3.64 10.66 4.07
CA ARG A 116 -3.30 11.86 3.31
C ARG A 116 -2.97 11.53 1.86
N HIS A 117 -2.08 10.56 1.64
CA HIS A 117 -1.72 10.07 0.31
C HIS A 117 -2.96 9.68 -0.51
N LEU A 118 -3.79 8.78 0.02
CA LEU A 118 -4.96 8.25 -0.69
C LEU A 118 -5.99 9.33 -1.08
N HIS A 119 -6.02 10.46 -0.37
CA HIS A 119 -6.87 11.61 -0.71
C HIS A 119 -6.19 12.54 -1.72
N GLU A 120 -4.95 12.94 -1.47
CA GLU A 120 -4.24 13.93 -2.29
C GLU A 120 -3.84 13.40 -3.67
N GLU A 121 -3.65 12.09 -3.80
CA GLU A 121 -3.44 11.48 -5.11
C GLU A 121 -4.66 11.68 -6.03
N ILE A 122 -5.88 11.60 -5.50
CA ILE A 122 -7.10 11.83 -6.29
C ILE A 122 -7.09 13.23 -6.91
N ASP A 123 -6.69 14.25 -6.14
CA ASP A 123 -6.58 15.61 -6.65
C ASP A 123 -5.45 15.73 -7.68
N THR A 124 -4.32 15.04 -7.46
CA THR A 124 -3.22 14.97 -8.42
C THR A 124 -3.66 14.36 -9.76
N LEU A 125 -4.46 13.30 -9.71
CA LEU A 125 -4.96 12.65 -10.92
C LEU A 125 -6.04 13.47 -11.63
N ARG A 126 -6.85 14.23 -10.88
CA ARG A 126 -7.89 15.09 -11.46
C ARG A 126 -7.32 16.23 -12.29
N VAL A 127 -6.16 16.77 -11.93
CA VAL A 127 -5.50 17.84 -12.70
C VAL A 127 -4.84 17.34 -13.99
N LEU A 128 -4.86 16.03 -14.25
CA LEU A 128 -4.38 15.47 -15.52
C LEU A 128 -5.38 15.64 -16.67
N ASP A 129 -6.54 16.25 -16.43
CA ASP A 129 -7.60 16.52 -17.42
C ASP A 129 -7.12 17.40 -18.59
N VAL A 130 -6.04 18.17 -18.37
CA VAL A 130 -5.37 18.98 -19.40
C VAL A 130 -4.56 18.14 -20.41
N TYR A 131 -4.30 16.86 -20.14
CA TYR A 131 -3.54 15.95 -21.00
C TYR A 131 -4.46 15.01 -21.80
N ASP A 132 -3.86 14.15 -22.62
CA ASP A 132 -4.58 13.17 -23.44
C ASP A 132 -5.29 12.11 -22.56
N SER A 133 -6.56 12.36 -22.26
CA SER A 133 -7.42 11.49 -21.46
C SER A 133 -7.56 10.07 -22.03
N GLY A 134 -7.47 9.89 -23.36
CA GLY A 134 -7.50 8.58 -24.00
C GLY A 134 -6.26 7.77 -23.65
N ARG A 135 -5.08 8.38 -23.73
CA ARG A 135 -3.81 7.75 -23.35
C ARG A 135 -3.71 7.51 -21.85
N ILE A 136 -4.20 8.44 -21.02
CA ILE A 136 -4.25 8.26 -19.56
C ILE A 136 -5.15 7.07 -19.21
N ARG A 137 -6.32 6.96 -19.82
CA ARG A 137 -7.21 5.82 -19.62
C ARG A 137 -6.54 4.49 -20.02
N GLN A 138 -5.80 4.46 -21.11
CA GLN A 138 -5.04 3.27 -21.52
C GLN A 138 -3.93 2.91 -20.52
N ALA A 139 -3.24 3.92 -19.94
CA ALA A 139 -2.27 3.69 -18.88
C ALA A 139 -2.93 3.09 -17.64
N TYR A 140 -4.08 3.63 -17.22
CA TYR A 140 -4.84 3.11 -16.11
C TYR A 140 -5.33 1.65 -16.35
N GLN A 141 -5.75 1.32 -17.58
CA GLN A 141 -6.14 -0.06 -17.93
C GLN A 141 -4.96 -1.06 -17.86
N ARG A 142 -3.74 -0.63 -18.21
CA ARG A 142 -2.55 -1.48 -18.06
C ARG A 142 -2.21 -1.70 -16.59
N PHE A 143 -2.29 -0.64 -15.79
CA PHE A 143 -2.14 -0.70 -14.34
C PHE A 143 -3.16 -1.65 -13.70
N GLU A 144 -4.46 -1.54 -14.02
CA GLU A 144 -5.48 -2.47 -13.50
C GLU A 144 -5.22 -3.92 -13.91
N LYS A 145 -4.74 -4.14 -15.13
CA LYS A 145 -4.38 -5.49 -15.58
C LYS A 145 -3.20 -6.05 -14.78
N MET A 146 -2.17 -5.24 -14.52
CA MET A 146 -1.03 -5.63 -13.69
C MET A 146 -1.46 -5.96 -12.24
N LEU A 147 -2.44 -5.22 -11.70
CA LEU A 147 -2.99 -5.53 -10.38
C LEU A 147 -3.73 -6.88 -10.33
N MET A 148 -4.35 -7.29 -11.43
CA MET A 148 -5.09 -8.55 -11.53
C MET A 148 -4.23 -9.75 -11.91
N ASP A 149 -2.95 -9.54 -12.25
CA ASP A 149 -2.05 -10.63 -12.63
C ASP A 149 -1.60 -11.38 -11.35
N THR A 150 -2.07 -12.62 -11.21
CA THR A 150 -2.01 -13.39 -9.94
C THR A 150 -0.67 -14.06 -9.65
N ASP A 151 0.34 -13.85 -10.51
CA ASP A 151 1.64 -14.53 -10.42
C ASP A 151 2.69 -13.76 -9.56
N ASN A 152 2.34 -12.60 -9.00
CA ASN A 152 3.28 -11.73 -8.30
C ASN A 152 3.52 -12.13 -6.83
N VAL A 153 4.39 -13.11 -6.61
CA VAL A 153 5.17 -13.16 -5.36
C VAL A 153 6.08 -11.93 -5.34
N ARG A 154 6.01 -11.11 -4.28
CA ARG A 154 6.94 -9.97 -4.09
C ARG A 154 8.37 -10.50 -4.18
N SER A 155 9.06 -10.22 -5.29
CA SER A 155 10.51 -10.43 -5.37
C SER A 155 11.14 -9.44 -4.39
N THR A 156 11.63 -9.93 -3.27
CA THR A 156 12.37 -9.13 -2.30
C THR A 156 13.66 -8.65 -2.96
N TRP A 157 13.63 -7.48 -3.57
CA TRP A 157 14.84 -6.78 -3.97
C TRP A 157 15.55 -6.31 -2.70
N THR A 158 16.57 -7.07 -2.28
CA THR A 158 17.56 -6.55 -1.34
C THR A 158 18.31 -5.43 -2.03
N TYR A 159 18.19 -4.21 -1.53
CA TYR A 159 19.01 -3.08 -1.95
C TYR A 159 20.48 -3.43 -1.67
N ASP A 160 21.25 -3.72 -2.71
CA ASP A 160 22.68 -4.02 -2.60
C ASP A 160 23.44 -2.69 -2.53
N GLU A 161 23.90 -2.35 -1.32
CA GLU A 161 24.62 -1.11 -1.00
C GLU A 161 26.04 -1.02 -1.62
N THR A 162 26.45 -1.94 -2.51
CA THR A 162 27.85 -2.05 -2.93
C THR A 162 28.21 -1.47 -4.31
N ARG A 163 27.38 -0.60 -4.91
CA ARG A 163 27.77 0.15 -6.12
C ARG A 163 27.79 1.67 -5.95
N SER A 164 28.57 2.11 -4.97
CA SER A 164 29.27 3.40 -5.04
C SER A 164 30.71 3.13 -4.66
N HIS A 165 31.56 2.90 -5.68
CA HIS A 165 33.01 3.12 -5.71
C HIS A 165 33.59 2.28 -6.86
N HIS A 166 33.61 2.84 -8.06
CA HIS A 166 34.76 2.91 -8.99
C HIS A 166 34.32 3.52 -10.31
#